data_AF-A0A663F0J0-F1
#
_entry.id   AF-A0A663F0J0-F1
#
_cell.length_a   1.000
_cell.length_b   1.000
_cell.length_c   1.000
_cell.angle_alpha   90.00
_cell.angle_beta   90.00
_cell.angle_gamma   90.00
#
_symmetry.space_group_name_H-M   'P 1'
#
loop_
_entity.id
_entity.type
_entity.pdbx_description
1 polymer ?
#
loop_
_entity_poly.entity_id
_entity_poly.type
_entity_poly.pdbx_seq_one_letter_code
_entity_poly.pdbx_strand_id
1 'polypeptide(L)'
;MAAARARAAAAALEAAASPPRDVVLFRHERDRFFRLAGFFCAGQGLFWAYLAHFAFTALRPAPGPGPGPGPDDPLRPRDHKWRFGFTASCLTLGSLIVAAGCLFPLRAVRQVTLLRGGSEVTISTHGPLGLGRGPTVTVPLRHISCCAHRSEVPAAVPLKVKGRPFYFLLDKRGQIYNPRLFDITVGAYRKL
;
A
#
# COMPACT_ATOMS: atom_id res chain seq x y z
N MET A 1 -6.05 45.72 -20.26
CA MET A 1 -7.08 44.65 -20.40
C MET A 1 -6.59 43.25 -20.04
N ALA A 2 -5.40 42.81 -20.47
CA ALA A 2 -4.89 41.46 -20.21
C ALA A 2 -4.70 41.12 -18.71
N ALA A 3 -4.15 42.04 -17.91
CA ALA A 3 -3.94 41.84 -16.47
C ALA A 3 -5.25 41.67 -15.67
N ALA A 4 -6.32 42.38 -16.06
CA ALA A 4 -7.64 42.25 -15.43
C ALA A 4 -8.29 40.90 -15.76
N ARG A 5 -8.15 40.42 -17.01
CA ARG A 5 -8.59 39.08 -17.42
C ARG A 5 -7.83 37.98 -16.69
N ALA A 6 -6.52 38.13 -16.50
CA ALA A 6 -5.70 37.18 -15.75
C ALA A 6 -6.10 37.10 -14.26
N ARG A 7 -6.35 38.24 -13.61
CA ARG A 7 -6.85 38.29 -12.22
C ARG A 7 -8.25 37.69 -12.07
N ALA A 8 -9.16 37.99 -13.00
CA ALA A 8 -10.49 37.40 -13.01
C ALA A 8 -10.45 35.87 -13.21
N ALA A 9 -9.57 35.38 -14.08
CA ALA A 9 -9.36 33.95 -14.28
C ALA A 9 -8.77 33.27 -13.03
N ALA A 10 -7.81 33.91 -12.36
CA ALA A 10 -7.25 33.40 -11.11
C ALA A 10 -8.30 33.34 -9.99
N ALA A 11 -9.11 34.39 -9.83
CA ALA A 11 -10.19 34.43 -8.84
C ALA A 11 -11.27 33.38 -9.14
N ALA A 12 -11.63 33.18 -10.41
CA ALA A 12 -12.55 32.12 -10.82
C ALA A 12 -11.99 30.72 -10.55
N LEU A 13 -10.68 30.54 -10.68
CA LEU A 13 -10.00 29.27 -10.37
C LEU A 13 -9.97 29.00 -8.86
N GLU A 14 -9.71 30.02 -8.04
CA GLU A 14 -9.77 29.93 -6.57
C GLU A 14 -11.19 29.64 -6.07
N ALA A 15 -12.19 30.30 -6.66
CA ALA A 15 -13.59 30.04 -6.35
C ALA A 15 -13.99 28.61 -6.77
N ALA A 16 -13.53 28.14 -7.93
CA ALA A 16 -13.76 26.76 -8.37
C ALA A 16 -13.03 25.74 -7.48
N ALA A 17 -11.83 26.07 -6.98
CA ALA A 17 -11.02 25.23 -6.10
C ALA A 17 -11.51 25.22 -4.64
N SER A 18 -12.43 26.12 -4.25
CA SER A 18 -12.94 26.29 -2.90
C SER A 18 -14.42 25.89 -2.81
N PRO A 19 -14.75 24.59 -2.84
CA PRO A 19 -16.15 24.17 -2.80
C PRO A 19 -16.80 24.53 -1.44
N PRO A 20 -18.10 24.90 -1.44
CA PRO A 20 -18.82 25.28 -0.21
C PRO A 20 -19.15 24.09 0.69
N ARG A 21 -19.00 22.87 0.16
CA ARG A 21 -19.26 21.58 0.84
C ARG A 21 -18.11 20.63 0.57
N ASP A 22 -18.03 19.58 1.36
CA ASP A 22 -17.06 18.52 1.13
C ASP A 22 -17.39 17.80 -0.19
N VAL A 23 -16.42 17.72 -1.10
CA VAL A 23 -16.59 17.12 -2.41
C VAL A 23 -15.69 15.90 -2.54
N VAL A 24 -16.30 14.76 -2.82
CA VAL A 24 -15.54 13.55 -3.16
C VAL A 24 -14.94 13.72 -4.56
N LEU A 25 -13.62 13.74 -4.65
CA LEU A 25 -12.90 13.90 -5.92
C LEU A 25 -12.63 12.55 -6.58
N PHE A 26 -12.25 11.56 -5.78
CA PHE A 26 -11.89 10.22 -6.24
C PHE A 26 -12.46 9.17 -5.30
N ARG A 27 -12.99 8.09 -5.86
CA ARG A 27 -13.44 6.92 -5.11
C ARG A 27 -13.11 5.64 -5.85
N HIS A 28 -12.53 4.69 -5.14
CA HIS A 28 -12.25 3.36 -5.64
C HIS A 28 -12.54 2.32 -4.55
N GLU A 29 -13.67 1.63 -4.69
CA GLU A 29 -14.07 0.59 -3.73
C GLU A 29 -13.67 -0.79 -4.25
N ARG A 30 -12.40 -1.15 -4.04
CA ARG A 30 -11.86 -2.49 -4.37
C ARG A 30 -11.72 -3.40 -3.16
N ASP A 31 -12.59 -3.23 -2.18
CA ASP A 31 -12.54 -3.93 -0.89
C ASP A 31 -12.56 -5.46 -1.05
N ARG A 32 -13.26 -6.00 -2.06
CA ARG A 32 -13.27 -7.45 -2.33
C ARG A 32 -11.91 -7.99 -2.75
N PHE A 33 -11.21 -7.26 -3.63
CA PHE A 33 -9.89 -7.66 -4.13
C PHE A 33 -8.86 -7.66 -3.00
N PHE A 34 -8.81 -6.57 -2.22
CA PHE A 34 -7.87 -6.47 -1.10
C PHE A 34 -8.18 -7.47 0.01
N ARG A 35 -9.46 -7.77 0.27
CA ARG A 35 -9.84 -8.85 1.20
C ARG A 35 -9.38 -10.21 0.73
N LEU A 36 -9.63 -10.56 -0.53
CA LEU A 36 -9.21 -11.85 -1.08
C LEU A 36 -7.68 -11.99 -1.09
N ALA A 37 -6.97 -10.93 -1.48
CA ALA A 37 -5.52 -10.87 -1.40
C ALA A 37 -5.03 -10.99 0.06
N GLY A 38 -5.70 -10.34 1.00
CA GLY A 38 -5.41 -10.46 2.43
C GLY A 38 -5.60 -11.87 2.97
N PHE A 39 -6.70 -12.53 2.63
CA PHE A 39 -6.93 -13.95 2.96
C PHE A 39 -5.86 -14.86 2.37
N PHE A 40 -5.47 -14.61 1.11
CA PHE A 40 -4.38 -15.33 0.47
C PHE A 40 -3.06 -15.12 1.21
N CYS A 41 -2.69 -13.87 1.53
CA CYS A 41 -1.48 -13.55 2.30
C CYS A 41 -1.49 -14.20 3.70
N ALA A 42 -2.63 -14.19 4.40
CA ALA A 42 -2.78 -14.83 5.70
C ALA A 42 -2.61 -16.36 5.60
N GLY A 43 -3.26 -16.98 4.59
CA GLY A 43 -3.12 -18.42 4.32
C GLY A 43 -1.68 -18.82 3.98
N GLN A 44 -1.00 -18.03 3.14
CA GLN A 44 0.43 -18.22 2.86
C GLN A 44 1.29 -18.07 4.12
N GLY A 45 1.01 -17.07 4.96
CA GLY A 45 1.70 -16.91 6.25
C GLY A 45 1.56 -18.14 7.14
N LEU A 46 0.36 -18.70 7.26
CA LEU A 46 0.10 -19.93 8.01
C LEU A 46 0.83 -21.13 7.40
N PHE A 47 0.82 -21.26 6.07
CA PHE A 47 1.53 -22.31 5.37
C PHE A 47 3.04 -22.27 5.62
N TRP A 48 3.66 -21.09 5.51
CA TRP A 48 5.10 -20.92 5.77
C TRP A 48 5.45 -21.10 7.25
N ALA A 49 4.59 -20.66 8.17
CA ALA A 49 4.76 -20.93 9.60
C ALA A 49 4.67 -22.44 9.91
N TYR A 50 3.74 -23.15 9.27
CA TYR A 50 3.63 -24.60 9.39
C TYR A 50 4.86 -25.31 8.83
N LEU A 51 5.39 -24.90 7.67
CA LEU A 51 6.65 -25.43 7.14
C LEU A 51 7.83 -25.17 8.06
N ALA A 52 7.90 -23.99 8.68
CA ALA A 52 8.93 -23.67 9.67
C ALA A 52 8.83 -24.59 10.90
N HIS A 53 7.61 -24.81 11.42
CA HIS A 53 7.36 -25.74 12.51
C HIS A 53 7.71 -27.18 12.12
N PHE A 54 7.31 -27.62 10.94
CA PHE A 54 7.63 -28.95 10.41
C PHE A 54 9.15 -29.12 10.27
N ALA A 55 9.86 -28.16 9.67
CA ALA A 55 11.30 -28.21 9.55
C ALA A 55 12.00 -28.29 10.90
N PHE A 56 11.54 -27.53 11.90
CA PHE A 56 12.11 -27.56 13.24
C PHE A 56 11.85 -28.89 13.99
N THR A 57 10.73 -29.55 13.72
CA THR A 57 10.32 -30.77 14.42
C THR A 57 10.76 -32.05 13.70
N ALA A 58 10.71 -32.08 12.38
CA ALA A 58 11.00 -33.25 11.55
C ALA A 58 12.47 -33.34 11.12
N LEU A 59 13.19 -32.22 10.90
CA LEU A 59 14.63 -32.23 10.57
C LEU A 59 15.52 -32.34 11.82
N ARG A 60 15.06 -33.07 12.84
CA ARG A 60 15.91 -33.36 14.00
C ARG A 60 17.03 -34.32 13.57
N PRO A 61 18.30 -34.03 13.89
CA PRO A 61 19.36 -35.00 13.69
C PRO A 61 18.98 -36.28 14.41
N ALA A 62 19.10 -37.42 13.72
CA ALA A 62 18.93 -38.70 14.38
C ALA A 62 19.96 -38.80 15.53
N PRO A 63 19.61 -39.47 16.66
CA PRO A 63 20.59 -39.80 17.68
C PRO A 63 21.80 -40.43 17.00
N GLY A 64 23.01 -39.93 17.33
CA GLY A 64 24.24 -40.46 16.75
C GLY A 64 24.31 -41.97 16.90
N PRO A 65 25.04 -42.68 16.02
CA PRO A 65 25.20 -44.12 16.17
C PRO A 65 25.66 -44.41 17.60
N GLY A 66 25.01 -45.37 18.27
CA GLY A 66 25.66 -46.09 19.37
C GLY A 66 27.05 -46.58 18.89
N PRO A 67 27.97 -46.91 19.80
CA PRO A 67 29.39 -47.05 19.51
C PRO A 67 29.62 -48.03 18.34
N GLY A 68 29.82 -47.49 17.14
CA GLY A 68 29.87 -48.28 15.91
C GLY A 68 29.97 -47.39 14.66
N PRO A 69 30.80 -47.76 13.67
CA PRO A 69 31.02 -46.97 12.46
C PRO A 69 29.83 -47.18 11.50
N GLY A 70 28.76 -46.39 11.69
CA GLY A 70 27.65 -46.35 10.75
C GLY A 70 28.02 -45.57 9.48
N PRO A 71 27.54 -45.98 8.29
CA PRO A 71 27.89 -45.35 7.02
C PRO A 71 27.52 -43.86 7.00
N ASP A 72 28.45 -43.02 6.52
CA ASP A 72 28.25 -41.58 6.34
C ASP A 72 27.27 -41.32 5.20
N ASP A 73 26.00 -41.24 5.56
CA ASP A 73 24.90 -40.99 4.63
C ASP A 73 24.85 -39.49 4.29
N PRO A 74 25.18 -39.05 3.06
CA PRO A 74 25.34 -37.63 2.70
C PRO A 74 24.04 -36.82 2.82
N LEU A 75 22.90 -37.52 2.79
CA LEU A 75 21.56 -36.95 2.91
C LEU A 75 21.09 -36.84 4.36
N ARG A 76 21.92 -37.20 5.36
CA ARG A 76 21.58 -37.18 6.79
C ARG A 76 22.17 -35.92 7.45
N PRO A 77 21.38 -34.87 7.71
CA PRO A 77 21.90 -33.64 8.29
C PRO A 77 22.30 -33.89 9.75
N ARG A 78 23.60 -34.00 10.00
CA ARG A 78 24.19 -34.18 11.34
C ARG A 78 24.21 -32.88 12.14
N ASP A 79 24.10 -31.74 11.46
CA ASP A 79 24.31 -30.40 12.00
C ASP A 79 22.99 -29.60 12.09
N HIS A 80 22.78 -28.90 13.21
CA HIS A 80 21.56 -28.11 13.46
C HIS A 80 21.42 -26.89 12.54
N LYS A 81 22.50 -26.48 11.86
CA LYS A 81 22.53 -25.30 10.96
C LYS A 81 21.47 -25.37 9.85
N TRP A 82 21.26 -26.55 9.26
CA TRP A 82 20.24 -26.74 8.22
C TRP A 82 18.82 -26.54 8.74
N ARG A 83 18.54 -27.03 9.94
CA ARG A 83 17.24 -26.86 10.61
C ARG A 83 16.95 -25.39 10.85
N PHE A 84 17.90 -24.66 11.45
CA PHE A 84 17.73 -23.24 11.73
C PHE A 84 17.68 -22.40 10.45
N GLY A 85 18.52 -22.70 9.45
CA GLY A 85 18.52 -22.00 8.17
C GLY A 85 17.19 -22.15 7.42
N PHE A 86 16.68 -23.37 7.29
CA PHE A 86 15.41 -23.60 6.62
C PHE A 86 14.23 -22.98 7.39
N THR A 87 14.19 -23.14 8.71
CA THR A 87 13.16 -22.53 9.57
C THR A 87 13.18 -21.00 9.45
N ALA A 88 14.36 -20.38 9.51
CA ALA A 88 14.51 -18.93 9.35
C ALA A 88 14.08 -18.46 7.95
N SER A 89 14.39 -19.21 6.89
CA SER A 89 13.97 -18.89 5.53
C SER A 89 12.44 -18.92 5.38
N CYS A 90 11.78 -19.93 5.94
CA CYS A 90 10.32 -20.06 5.92
C CYS A 90 9.66 -18.91 6.67
N LEU A 91 10.14 -18.59 7.88
CA LEU A 91 9.61 -17.47 8.66
C LEU A 91 9.82 -16.13 7.97
N THR A 92 10.99 -15.92 7.34
CA THR A 92 11.30 -14.69 6.62
C THR A 92 10.36 -14.52 5.43
N LEU A 93 10.17 -15.56 4.62
CA LEU A 93 9.30 -15.51 3.45
C LEU A 93 7.83 -15.34 3.83
N GLY A 94 7.35 -16.09 4.84
CA GLY A 94 5.99 -15.93 5.37
C GLY A 94 5.73 -14.53 5.91
N SER A 95 6.68 -13.99 6.68
CA SER A 95 6.60 -12.63 7.23
C SER A 95 6.56 -11.58 6.12
N LEU A 96 7.36 -11.72 5.06
CA LEU A 96 7.37 -10.80 3.94
C LEU A 96 6.03 -10.80 3.18
N ILE A 97 5.44 -11.98 2.95
CA ILE A 97 4.13 -12.11 2.28
C ILE A 97 3.03 -11.43 3.09
N VAL A 98 2.99 -11.67 4.41
CA VAL A 98 2.01 -11.04 5.31
C VAL A 98 2.24 -9.52 5.36
N ALA A 99 3.48 -9.08 5.50
CA ALA A 99 3.83 -7.67 5.50
C ALA A 99 3.41 -6.97 4.20
N ALA A 100 3.62 -7.60 3.04
CA ALA A 100 3.15 -7.07 1.76
C ALA A 100 1.61 -6.96 1.72
N GLY A 101 0.89 -7.98 2.21
CA GLY A 101 -0.56 -7.97 2.35
C GLY A 101 -1.09 -6.89 3.30
N CYS A 102 -0.30 -6.46 4.30
CA CYS A 102 -0.64 -5.36 5.19
C CYS A 102 -0.29 -3.99 4.59
N LEU A 103 0.91 -3.83 4.03
CA LEU A 103 1.45 -2.54 3.59
C LEU A 103 0.86 -2.07 2.25
N PHE A 104 0.56 -2.99 1.33
CA PHE A 104 0.06 -2.63 0.01
C PHE A 104 -1.34 -1.97 0.07
N PRO A 105 -2.33 -2.51 0.81
CA PRO A 105 -3.63 -1.85 1.00
C PRO A 105 -3.53 -0.48 1.67
N LEU A 106 -2.62 -0.32 2.64
CA LEU A 106 -2.39 0.95 3.35
C LEU A 106 -1.89 2.06 2.42
N ARG A 107 -1.30 1.67 1.28
CA ARG A 107 -0.76 2.58 0.27
C ARG A 107 -1.77 2.88 -0.84
N ALA A 108 -2.77 2.03 -1.02
CA ALA A 108 -3.83 2.19 -2.00
C ALA A 108 -4.91 3.16 -1.50
N VAL A 109 -5.18 4.20 -2.28
CA VAL A 109 -6.20 5.20 -1.94
C VAL A 109 -7.58 4.67 -2.27
N ARG A 110 -8.44 4.64 -1.26
CA ARG A 110 -9.85 4.27 -1.40
C ARG A 110 -10.70 5.47 -1.79
N GLN A 111 -10.52 6.60 -1.11
CA GLN A 111 -11.31 7.80 -1.38
C GLN A 111 -10.52 9.06 -1.04
N VAL A 112 -10.65 10.07 -1.90
CA VAL A 112 -10.12 11.42 -1.70
C VAL A 112 -11.29 12.39 -1.63
N THR A 113 -11.42 13.08 -0.52
CA THR A 113 -12.44 14.11 -0.29
C THR A 113 -11.75 15.45 -0.11
N LEU A 114 -12.14 16.44 -0.91
CA LEU A 114 -11.76 17.84 -0.72
C LEU A 114 -12.70 18.44 0.32
N LEU A 115 -12.15 18.98 1.42
CA LEU A 115 -12.94 19.60 2.47
C LEU A 115 -13.46 20.97 2.03
N ARG A 116 -14.54 21.41 2.67
CA ARG A 116 -15.12 22.74 2.50
C ARG A 116 -14.05 23.84 2.60
N GLY A 117 -14.09 24.79 1.67
CA GLY A 117 -13.11 25.87 1.60
C GLY A 117 -11.81 25.53 0.87
N GLY A 118 -11.64 24.31 0.34
CA GLY A 118 -10.59 24.01 -0.64
C GLY A 118 -9.16 24.14 -0.14
N SER A 119 -8.94 24.07 1.19
CA SER A 119 -7.63 24.21 1.81
C SER A 119 -7.04 22.87 2.26
N GLU A 120 -7.90 21.91 2.57
CA GLU A 120 -7.54 20.60 3.12
C GLU A 120 -8.20 19.47 2.34
N VAL A 121 -7.48 18.35 2.26
CA VAL A 121 -7.93 17.13 1.61
C VAL A 121 -7.80 15.97 2.56
N THR A 122 -8.86 15.18 2.63
CA THR A 122 -8.91 13.94 3.37
C THR A 122 -8.67 12.77 2.42
N ILE A 123 -7.59 12.03 2.67
CA ILE A 123 -7.23 10.81 1.96
C ILE A 123 -7.57 9.64 2.87
N SER A 124 -8.37 8.70 2.39
CA SER A 124 -8.64 7.44 3.07
C SER A 124 -8.05 6.28 2.28
N THR A 125 -7.40 5.36 2.98
CA THR A 125 -6.78 4.16 2.38
C THR A 125 -7.53 2.89 2.74
N HIS A 126 -7.14 1.76 2.16
CA HIS A 126 -7.69 0.46 2.56
C HIS A 126 -7.06 -0.03 3.87
N GLY A 127 -7.80 -0.84 4.63
CA GLY A 127 -7.31 -1.42 5.88
C GLY A 127 -6.26 -2.52 5.65
N PRO A 128 -5.46 -2.85 6.68
CA PRO A 128 -4.46 -3.91 6.60
C PRO A 128 -5.11 -5.25 6.25
N LEU A 129 -4.47 -6.05 5.39
CA LEU A 129 -5.03 -7.30 4.83
C LEU A 129 -6.41 -7.12 4.16
N GLY A 130 -6.73 -5.90 3.72
CA GLY A 130 -8.03 -5.58 3.14
C GLY A 130 -9.18 -5.56 4.15
N LEU A 131 -8.91 -5.60 5.45
CA LEU A 131 -9.94 -5.59 6.49
C LEU A 131 -10.45 -4.16 6.72
N GLY A 132 -11.67 -3.90 6.24
CA GLY A 132 -12.40 -2.67 6.54
C GLY A 132 -11.79 -1.39 5.94
N ARG A 133 -12.07 -0.27 6.60
CA ARG A 133 -11.55 1.06 6.22
C ARG A 133 -10.19 1.28 6.86
N GLY A 134 -9.23 1.75 6.06
CA GLY A 134 -7.89 2.07 6.52
C GLY A 134 -7.82 3.43 7.21
N PRO A 135 -6.60 3.85 7.59
CA PRO A 135 -6.38 5.16 8.20
C PRO A 135 -6.81 6.28 7.26
N THR A 136 -7.47 7.27 7.85
CA THR A 136 -7.88 8.50 7.19
C THR A 136 -6.92 9.60 7.60
N VAL A 137 -6.42 10.35 6.62
CA VAL A 137 -5.41 11.38 6.81
C VAL A 137 -5.92 12.66 6.19
N THR A 138 -6.11 13.68 7.02
CA THR A 138 -6.38 15.04 6.56
C THR A 138 -5.05 15.77 6.41
N VAL A 139 -4.81 16.29 5.21
CA VAL A 139 -3.58 16.99 4.84
C VAL A 139 -3.91 18.28 4.10
N PRO A 140 -3.20 19.39 4.38
CA PRO A 140 -3.35 20.61 3.62
C PRO A 140 -3.01 20.39 2.13
N LEU A 141 -3.76 21.00 1.23
CA LEU A 141 -3.54 20.89 -0.23
C LEU A 141 -2.14 21.34 -0.66
N ARG A 142 -1.53 22.27 0.07
CA ARG A 142 -0.15 22.73 -0.14
C ARG A 142 0.89 21.62 0.09
N HIS A 143 0.53 20.56 0.81
CA HIS A 143 1.41 19.44 1.15
C HIS A 143 1.19 18.22 0.23
N ILE A 144 0.37 18.36 -0.81
CA ILE A 144 0.05 17.29 -1.75
C ILE A 144 0.56 17.68 -3.13
N SER A 145 1.15 16.73 -3.83
CA SER A 145 1.54 16.88 -5.22
C SER A 145 1.29 15.59 -5.99
N CYS A 146 0.73 15.74 -7.18
CA CYS A 146 0.61 14.65 -8.14
C CYS A 146 1.91 14.55 -8.93
N CYS A 147 2.62 13.43 -8.85
CA CYS A 147 3.91 13.29 -9.53
C CYS A 147 3.79 13.01 -11.03
N ALA A 148 2.60 12.67 -11.51
CA ALA A 148 2.34 12.37 -12.91
C ALA A 148 0.90 12.73 -13.29
N HIS A 149 0.68 13.07 -14.56
CA HIS A 149 -0.66 13.36 -15.04
C HIS A 149 -1.44 12.06 -15.27
N ARG A 150 -2.76 12.06 -15.06
CA ARG A 150 -3.62 10.85 -15.17
C ARG A 150 -3.55 10.16 -16.54
N SER A 151 -3.21 10.89 -17.59
CA SER A 151 -3.08 10.36 -18.96
C SER A 151 -1.75 9.66 -19.21
N GLU A 152 -0.72 9.97 -18.43
CA GLU A 152 0.64 9.46 -18.63
C GLU A 152 0.86 8.12 -17.92
N VAL A 153 0.07 7.83 -16.87
CA VAL A 153 0.29 6.63 -16.06
C VAL A 153 -0.63 5.47 -16.49
N PRO A 154 -0.08 4.27 -16.73
CA PRO A 154 -0.87 3.14 -17.20
C PRO A 154 -1.76 2.51 -16.12
N ALA A 155 -1.32 2.47 -14.85
CA ALA A 155 -1.98 1.67 -13.81
C ALA A 155 -2.48 2.48 -12.59
N ALA A 156 -1.64 3.30 -11.97
CA ALA A 156 -2.01 4.05 -10.77
C ALA A 156 -1.27 5.38 -10.67
N VAL A 157 -1.99 6.46 -10.38
CA VAL A 157 -1.44 7.82 -10.25
C VAL A 157 -0.77 7.98 -8.88
N PRO A 158 0.55 8.25 -8.81
CA PRO A 158 1.26 8.44 -7.55
C PRO A 158 1.00 9.83 -6.97
N LEU A 159 0.51 9.86 -5.73
CA LEU A 159 0.28 11.06 -4.94
C LEU A 159 1.35 11.16 -3.84
N LYS A 160 2.16 12.22 -3.89
CA LYS A 160 3.14 12.51 -2.85
C LYS A 160 2.53 13.42 -1.80
N VAL A 161 2.71 13.04 -0.54
CA VAL A 161 2.33 13.84 0.63
C VAL A 161 3.60 14.24 1.38
N LYS A 162 3.73 15.53 1.69
CA LYS A 162 4.87 16.09 2.43
C LYS A 162 4.99 15.42 3.80
N GLY A 163 6.21 15.04 4.19
CA GLY A 163 6.49 14.38 5.46
C GLY A 163 6.17 12.88 5.50
N ARG A 164 5.76 12.27 4.37
CA ARG A 164 5.59 10.81 4.27
C ARG A 164 6.61 10.17 3.32
N PRO A 165 7.25 9.06 3.73
CA PRO A 165 8.26 8.40 2.90
C PRO A 165 7.62 7.84 1.62
N PHE A 166 6.44 7.25 1.75
CA PHE A 166 5.76 6.54 0.67
C PHE A 166 4.73 7.41 -0.08
N TYR A 167 4.63 7.16 -1.40
CA TYR A 167 3.58 7.70 -2.27
C TYR A 167 2.28 6.93 -2.07
N PHE A 168 1.15 7.63 -2.03
CA PHE A 168 -0.17 7.00 -2.11
C PHE A 168 -0.51 6.71 -3.57
N LEU A 169 -1.17 5.59 -3.83
CA LEU A 169 -1.48 5.15 -5.19
C LEU A 169 -2.98 5.26 -5.45
N LEU A 170 -3.36 6.09 -6.42
CA LEU A 170 -4.74 6.18 -6.91
C LEU A 170 -4.89 5.25 -8.12
N ASP A 171 -5.68 4.18 -7.98
CA ASP A 171 -5.93 3.25 -9.09
C ASP A 171 -6.71 3.96 -10.21
N LYS A 172 -6.25 3.82 -11.46
CA LYS A 172 -6.92 4.40 -12.64
C LYS A 172 -8.32 3.84 -12.86
N ARG A 173 -8.62 2.65 -12.33
CA ARG A 173 -9.96 2.04 -12.34
C ARG A 173 -10.94 2.70 -11.35
N GLY A 174 -10.49 3.67 -10.55
CA GLY A 174 -11.37 4.45 -9.67
C GLY A 174 -12.25 5.43 -10.42
N GLN A 175 -13.39 5.78 -9.82
CA GLN A 175 -14.28 6.82 -10.33
C GLN A 175 -13.79 8.20 -9.88
N ILE A 176 -13.61 9.09 -10.85
CA ILE A 176 -13.33 10.51 -10.62
C ILE A 176 -14.63 11.28 -10.86
N TYR A 177 -15.23 11.84 -9.81
CA TYR A 177 -16.53 12.53 -9.93
C TYR A 177 -16.39 13.92 -10.56
N ASN A 178 -15.32 14.64 -10.24
CA ASN A 178 -15.08 16.00 -10.73
C ASN A 178 -13.65 16.13 -11.31
N PRO A 179 -13.42 15.70 -12.56
CA PRO A 179 -12.08 15.64 -13.13
C PRO A 179 -11.41 17.02 -13.21
N ARG A 180 -12.15 18.08 -13.57
CA ARG A 180 -11.61 19.45 -13.58
C ARG A 180 -11.18 19.92 -12.20
N LEU A 181 -12.00 19.67 -11.18
CA LEU A 181 -11.69 20.05 -9.79
C LEU A 181 -10.51 19.24 -9.26
N PHE A 182 -10.42 17.97 -9.61
CA PHE A 182 -9.29 17.12 -9.28
C PHE A 182 -7.99 17.66 -9.91
N ASP A 183 -7.98 17.99 -11.20
CA ASP A 183 -6.78 18.45 -11.92
C ASP A 183 -6.22 19.76 -11.37
N ILE A 184 -7.08 20.70 -10.96
CA ILE A 184 -6.65 21.99 -10.40
C ILE A 184 -6.20 21.90 -8.94
N THR A 185 -6.69 20.91 -8.18
CA THR A 185 -6.40 20.75 -6.75
C THR A 185 -5.38 19.64 -6.49
N VAL A 186 -5.84 18.41 -6.34
CA VAL A 186 -5.07 17.22 -5.93
C VAL A 186 -4.15 16.72 -7.05
N GLY A 187 -4.61 16.84 -8.30
CA GLY A 187 -3.89 16.45 -9.51
C GLY A 187 -2.85 17.48 -9.98
N ALA A 188 -2.74 18.63 -9.30
CA ALA A 188 -1.79 19.66 -9.69
C ALA A 188 -0.35 19.22 -9.40
N TYR A 189 0.53 19.43 -10.38
CA TYR A 189 1.96 19.21 -10.21
C TYR A 189 2.56 20.34 -9.38
N ARG A 190 3.13 20.02 -8.21
CA ARG A 190 3.75 20.98 -7.28
C ARG A 190 5.10 20.45 -6.79
N LYS A 191 6.10 21.33 -6.64
CA LYS A 191 7.32 20.99 -5.89
C LYS A 191 7.00 21.12 -4.39
N LEU A 192 7.24 20.05 -3.63
CA LEU A 192 6.92 19.94 -2.19
C LEU A 192 8.14 20.16 -1.30
#